data_AF-A0A376X328-F1
#
_entry.id   AF-A0A376X328-F1
#
_cell.length_a   1.000
_cell.length_b   1.000
_cell.length_c   1.000
_cell.angle_alpha   90.00
_cell.angle_beta   90.00
_cell.angle_gamma   90.00
#
_symmetry.space_group_name_H-M   'P 1'
#
loop_
_entity.id
_entity.type
_entity.pdbx_description
1 polymer ?
#
loop_
_entity_poly.entity_id
_entity_poly.type
_entity_poly.pdbx_seq_one_letter_code
_entity_poly.pdbx_strand_id
1 'polypeptide(L)'
;MLNTEMGFVIESETLAQLIDKRFIQSQYDAAWQLRLDRWGRINWVDRHAKKEIILKKEPATSFWKRVMVRLASILPVEWLL
;
A
#
# COMPACT_ATOMS: atom_id res chain seq x y z
N MET A 1 -13.78 12.11 8.41
CA MET A 1 -12.46 12.43 9.00
C MET A 1 -11.63 12.95 7.85
N LEU A 2 -11.12 14.18 7.93
CA LEU A 2 -10.14 14.67 6.95
C LEU A 2 -8.82 13.94 7.20
N ASN A 3 -8.29 13.21 6.23
CA ASN A 3 -6.91 12.78 6.33
C ASN A 3 -6.03 14.02 6.16
N THR A 4 -5.20 14.32 7.15
CA THR A 4 -4.17 15.35 7.02
C THR A 4 -2.86 14.61 6.85
N GLU A 5 -2.45 14.37 5.61
CA GLU A 5 -1.12 13.84 5.33
C GLU A 5 -0.09 14.92 5.66
N MET A 6 0.53 14.83 6.84
CA MET A 6 1.63 15.71 7.23
C MET A 6 2.97 15.04 6.90
N GLY A 7 3.72 15.66 6.00
CA GLY A 7 5.13 15.33 5.74
C GLY A 7 6.08 16.22 6.55
N PHE A 8 7.27 15.71 6.86
CA PHE A 8 8.36 16.49 7.44
C PHE A 8 9.69 16.13 6.78
N VAL A 9 10.60 17.10 6.68
CA VAL A 9 11.94 16.91 6.12
C VAL A 9 12.94 16.73 7.27
N ILE A 10 13.76 15.69 7.18
CA ILE A 10 14.78 15.38 8.18
C ILE A 10 16.15 15.71 7.60
N GLU A 11 16.79 16.76 8.12
CA GLU A 11 18.14 17.18 7.68
C GLU A 11 19.27 16.43 8.39
N SER A 12 18.94 15.61 9.40
CA SER A 12 19.93 14.80 10.12
C SER A 12 20.25 13.52 9.36
N GLU A 13 21.50 13.41 8.88
CA GLU A 13 21.98 12.21 8.17
C GLU A 13 21.83 10.94 9.02
N THR A 14 22.22 10.99 10.30
CA THR A 14 22.13 9.85 11.22
C THR A 14 20.68 9.39 11.43
N LEU A 15 19.75 10.33 11.59
CA LEU A 15 18.33 10.01 11.80
C LEU A 15 17.68 9.49 10.52
N ALA A 16 18.00 10.10 9.37
CA ALA A 16 17.54 9.64 8.07
C ALA A 16 17.98 8.20 7.79
N GLN A 17 19.26 7.87 8.02
CA GLN A 17 19.77 6.51 7.83
C GLN A 17 19.11 5.49 8.78
N LEU A 18 18.81 5.89 10.02
CA LEU A 18 18.16 5.01 10.99
C LEU A 18 16.71 4.72 10.61
N ILE A 19 15.97 5.74 10.17
CA ILE A 19 14.60 5.61 9.69
C ILE A 19 14.55 4.79 8.40
N ASP A 20 15.42 5.07 7.44
CA ASP A 20 15.51 4.34 6.17
C ASP A 20 15.73 2.83 6.40
N LYS A 21 16.74 2.47 7.21
CA LYS A 21 17.02 1.07 7.55
C LYS A 21 15.84 0.38 8.22
N ARG A 22 15.16 1.06 9.16
CA ARG A 22 14.01 0.48 9.87
C ARG A 22 12.81 0.33 8.95
N PHE A 23 12.55 1.32 8.11
CA PHE A 23 11.43 1.33 7.17
C PHE A 23 11.55 0.24 6.11
N ILE A 24 12.74 0.03 5.56
CA ILE A 24 13.02 -1.08 4.63
C ILE A 24 12.81 -2.43 5.31
N GLN A 25 13.26 -2.59 6.56
CA GLN A 25 13.10 -3.85 7.30
C GLN A 25 11.63 -4.13 7.65
N SER A 26 10.86 -3.12 8.09
CA SER A 26 9.46 -3.30 8.49
C SER A 26 8.50 -3.48 7.32
N GLN A 27 8.82 -2.93 6.14
CA GLN A 27 7.98 -3.07 4.94
C GLN A 27 7.75 -4.52 4.53
N TYR A 28 8.71 -5.42 4.80
CA TYR A 28 8.59 -6.83 4.44
C TYR A 28 7.44 -7.56 5.15
N ASP A 29 7.06 -7.10 6.34
CA ASP A 29 6.02 -7.75 7.16
C ASP A 29 4.73 -6.93 7.26
N ALA A 30 4.74 -5.65 6.86
CA ALA A 30 3.63 -4.72 7.08
C ALA A 30 2.73 -4.50 5.86
N ALA A 31 3.18 -4.82 4.63
CA ALA A 31 2.44 -4.49 3.42
C ALA A 31 2.70 -5.46 2.26
N TRP A 32 1.70 -5.60 1.38
CA TRP A 32 1.86 -6.28 0.09
C TRP A 32 2.59 -5.39 -0.91
N GLN A 33 3.53 -5.96 -1.66
CA GLN A 33 4.20 -5.23 -2.74
C GLN A 33 3.35 -5.29 -4.01
N LEU A 34 3.05 -4.14 -4.61
CA LEU A 34 2.37 -4.07 -5.91
C LEU A 34 3.37 -4.24 -7.05
N ARG A 35 3.06 -5.12 -8.01
CA ARG A 35 3.80 -5.27 -9.28
C ARG A 35 2.83 -5.31 -10.46
N LEU A 36 3.19 -4.64 -11.55
CA LEU A 36 2.43 -4.71 -12.79
C LEU A 36 2.89 -5.92 -13.61
N ASP A 37 1.94 -6.66 -14.19
CA ASP A 37 2.28 -7.62 -15.26
C ASP A 37 2.55 -6.91 -16.59
N ARG A 38 2.99 -7.69 -17.58
CA ARG A 38 3.24 -7.24 -18.96
C ARG A 38 2.02 -6.62 -19.67
N TRP A 39 0.83 -6.72 -19.09
CA TRP A 39 -0.42 -6.16 -19.62
C TRP A 39 -0.96 -5.01 -18.74
N GLY A 40 -0.18 -4.54 -17.77
CA GLY A 40 -0.55 -3.42 -16.89
C GLY A 40 -1.51 -3.78 -15.77
N ARG A 41 -1.69 -5.06 -15.43
CA ARG A 41 -2.56 -5.50 -14.32
C ARG A 41 -1.77 -5.59 -13.02
N ILE A 42 -2.43 -5.19 -11.93
CA ILE A 42 -1.85 -5.19 -10.58
C ILE A 42 -1.80 -6.62 -10.02
N ASN A 43 -0.61 -7.04 -9.64
CA ASN A 43 -0.34 -8.23 -8.84
C ASN A 43 0.13 -7.81 -7.45
N TRP A 44 -0.46 -8.43 -6.44
CA TRP A 44 -0.12 -8.25 -5.03
C TRP A 44 0.86 -9.35 -4.66
N VAL A 45 2.09 -8.96 -4.33
CA VAL A 45 3.15 -9.87 -3.95
C VAL A 45 3.21 -9.92 -2.45
N ASP A 46 2.89 -11.09 -1.90
CA ASP A 46 3.05 -11.40 -0.49
C ASP A 46 4.40 -12.12 -0.29
N ARG A 47 5.21 -11.62 0.64
CA ARG A 47 6.54 -12.16 0.98
C ARG A 47 6.59 -12.79 2.38
N HIS A 48 5.44 -13.12 2.97
CA HIS A 48 5.42 -13.88 4.22
C HIS A 48 6.00 -15.30 3.99
N ALA A 49 7.13 -15.61 4.65
CA ALA A 49 7.70 -16.96 4.82
C ALA A 49 8.41 -17.62 3.62
N LYS A 50 9.45 -16.97 3.05
CA LYS A 50 10.43 -17.56 2.10
C LYS A 50 9.87 -18.05 0.75
N LYS A 51 8.57 -17.86 0.47
CA LYS A 51 7.96 -18.10 -0.85
C LYS A 51 7.23 -16.84 -1.30
N GLU A 52 7.48 -16.45 -2.54
CA GLU A 52 6.77 -15.35 -3.18
C GLU A 52 5.39 -15.83 -3.62
N ILE A 53 4.32 -15.29 -3.01
CA ILE A 53 2.95 -15.61 -3.41
C ILE A 53 2.41 -14.43 -4.22
N ILE A 54 2.12 -14.70 -5.49
CA ILE A 54 1.55 -13.70 -6.41
C ILE A 54 0.04 -13.83 -6.38
N LEU A 55 -0.62 -12.83 -5.78
CA LEU A 55 -2.06 -12.71 -5.72
C LEU A 55 -2.53 -11.76 -6.82
N LYS A 56 -3.31 -12.26 -7.77
CA LYS A 56 -3.93 -11.46 -8.84
C LYS A 56 -5.14 -10.65 -8.36
N LYS A 57 -5.51 -10.81 -7.09
CA LYS A 57 -6.64 -10.15 -6.43
C LYS A 57 -6.12 -9.55 -5.14
N GLU A 58 -6.59 -8.36 -4.83
CA GLU A 58 -6.27 -7.68 -3.57
C GLU A 58 -6.63 -8.58 -2.37
N PRO A 59 -5.63 -8.97 -1.55
CA PRO A 59 -5.89 -9.67 -0.29
C PRO A 59 -6.62 -8.74 0.68
N ALA A 60 -7.49 -9.30 1.52
CA ALA A 60 -8.34 -8.58 2.49
C ALA A 60 -9.50 -7.72 1.93
N THR A 61 -9.92 -7.87 0.66
CA THR A 61 -11.16 -7.26 0.15
C THR A 61 -12.25 -8.29 -0.20
N SER A 62 -13.34 -8.26 0.58
CA SER A 62 -14.59 -8.96 0.23
C SER A 62 -15.21 -8.39 -1.06
N PHE A 63 -15.92 -9.22 -1.82
CA PHE A 63 -16.62 -8.82 -3.05
C PHE A 63 -17.47 -7.55 -2.86
N TRP A 64 -18.21 -7.46 -1.75
CA TRP A 64 -19.02 -6.30 -1.41
C TRP A 64 -18.21 -5.01 -1.16
N LYS A 65 -17.03 -5.11 -0.54
CA LYS A 65 -16.14 -3.96 -0.33
C LYS A 65 -15.68 -3.36 -1.67
N ARG A 66 -15.43 -4.21 -2.67
CA ARG A 66 -15.10 -3.75 -4.04
C ARG A 66 -16.27 -3.06 -4.75
N VAL A 67 -17.48 -3.59 -4.61
CA VAL A 67 -18.69 -2.95 -5.18
C VAL A 67 -18.90 -1.57 -4.55
N MET A 68 -18.78 -1.46 -3.22
CA MET A 68 -18.92 -0.17 -2.53
C MET A 68 -17.83 0.83 -2.93
N VAL A 69 -16.57 0.41 -3.04
CA VAL A 69 -15.48 1.28 -3.51
C VAL A 69 -15.74 1.78 -4.93
N ARG A 70 -16.25 0.92 -5.82
CA ARG A 70 -16.54 1.30 -7.22
C ARG A 70 -17.77 2.21 -7.35
N LEU A 71 -18.75 2.09 -6.46
CA LEU A 71 -19.86 3.04 -6.37
C LEU A 71 -19.40 4.37 -5.76
N ALA A 72 -18.55 4.33 -4.73
CA ALA A 72 -17.97 5.50 -4.11
C ALA A 72 -17.06 6.27 -5.08
N SER A 73 -16.31 5.60 -5.97
CA SER A 73 -15.46 6.28 -6.97
C SER A 73 -16.21 7.10 -8.01
N ILE A 74 -17.54 6.96 -8.10
CA ILE A 74 -18.40 7.76 -8.99
C ILE A 74 -18.94 8.99 -8.24
N LEU A 75 -18.97 8.95 -6.91
CA LEU A 75 -19.40 10.06 -6.08
C LEU A 75 -18.23 11.02 -5.84
N PRO A 76 -18.47 12.33 -5.69
CA PRO A 76 -17.45 13.29 -5.31
C PRO A 76 -17.14 13.08 -3.82
N VAL A 77 -16.31 12.08 -3.50
CA VAL A 77 -15.85 11.75 -2.14
C VAL A 77 -14.39 12.14 -1.90
N GLU A 78 -13.80 12.97 -2.77
CA GLU A 78 -12.44 13.49 -2.54
C GLU A 78 -12.31 14.28 -1.23
N TRP A 79 -13.42 14.80 -0.68
CA TRP A 79 -13.45 15.48 0.62
C TRP A 79 -13.47 14.54 1.83
N LEU A 80 -13.65 13.24 1.60
CA LEU A 80 -13.78 12.18 2.62
C LEU A 80 -12.50 11.32 2.73
N LEU A 81 -11.64 11.41 1.72
CA LEU A 81 -10.26 10.92 1.70
C LEU A 81 -9.30 12.02 2.17
#